data_AF-B6G0P4-F1
#
_entry.id   AF-B6G0P4-F1
#
_cell.length_a   1.000
_cell.length_b   1.000
_cell.length_c   1.000
_cell.angle_alpha   90.00
_cell.angle_beta   90.00
_cell.angle_gamma   90.00
#
_symmetry.space_group_name_H-M   'P 1'
#
loop_
_entity.id
_entity.type
_entity.pdbx_description
1 polymer ?
#
loop_
_entity_poly.entity_id
_entity_poly.type
_entity_poly.pdbx_seq_one_letter_code
_entity_poly.pdbx_strand_id
1 'polypeptide(L)'
;MRKKIIAIFMALAMFFINIPIQIFAAEVNDNKKAEVTISNISINRPDENNDTVYQGEATLINFNFSINPNGVTLDDNDEIIVKTNIAEIFSIPKDGIKDMEIKNHNDELLMKVDIKKVNNSNPEEIVVVFKNFKNINQDVNGSLSTLTELTTKNIGATKDNPINKALHIGNASKEITIKQKDTLKPEEGKFDPVDIDILWKKASSQHLAYQGATSNIEVNPIGSMDLYGSTTHKDRKPKSYKNFIVEDKIPEKGDIKEETMQIYAAIPTLSKAEKDYNDEWHKYKVNKDGFYAKRDGTSRVSLLKKEGGHSDNAKYLTRLKQKTGESYDAFKDRIKDTQLNWGIYEDTDGSQTFLCNFGNIGDSNDNNGILYEHYGLGRQYAQSHPEIFGSNGATGGNIVSYYIEFDAYFPDVEGAKKVTNVATVYRDNAKIGDRSGEFDINNGYGIGEFKANEDLAVVVQDEADSTPIQ
;
A
#
# COMPACT_ATOMS: atom_id res chain seq x y z
N MET A 1 70.03 -45.50 10.22
CA MET A 1 68.77 -46.27 10.39
C MET A 1 67.63 -45.35 9.96
N ARG A 2 67.12 -45.37 8.72
CA ARG A 2 66.09 -46.28 8.16
C ARG A 2 65.14 -46.90 9.19
N LYS A 3 63.91 -46.40 9.26
CA LYS A 3 62.62 -47.04 8.83
C LYS A 3 61.49 -46.01 9.10
N LYS A 4 60.74 -45.45 8.12
CA LYS A 4 59.73 -46.05 7.19
C LYS A 4 58.58 -46.69 7.97
N ILE A 5 57.28 -46.54 7.70
CA ILE A 5 56.43 -46.05 6.59
C ILE A 5 54.97 -46.11 7.17
N ILE A 6 53.99 -45.26 6.82
CA ILE A 6 52.81 -45.44 5.92
C ILE A 6 51.99 -44.14 6.14
N ALA A 7 51.73 -43.19 5.22
CA ALA A 7 51.23 -43.15 3.83
C ALA A 7 49.68 -43.04 3.71
N ILE A 8 49.25 -42.20 2.74
CA ILE A 8 47.95 -42.08 2.01
C ILE A 8 47.15 -40.79 2.35
N PHE A 9 46.72 -39.86 1.46
CA PHE A 9 46.78 -39.53 0.01
C PHE A 9 46.39 -38.02 -0.05
N MET A 10 47.11 -37.09 -0.69
CA MET A 10 47.11 -36.71 -2.12
C MET A 10 45.74 -36.42 -2.76
N ALA A 11 45.56 -35.14 -3.14
CA ALA A 11 44.72 -34.58 -4.21
C ALA A 11 43.18 -34.58 -4.09
N LEU A 12 42.61 -33.39 -3.88
CA LEU A 12 41.57 -32.83 -4.75
C LEU A 12 41.60 -31.29 -4.63
N ALA A 13 42.19 -30.64 -5.63
CA ALA A 13 41.52 -29.68 -6.51
C ALA A 13 41.21 -28.33 -5.83
N MET A 14 41.88 -27.24 -6.22
CA MET A 14 41.42 -26.47 -7.39
C MET A 14 39.89 -26.43 -7.48
N PHE A 15 39.29 -25.68 -6.58
CA PHE A 15 38.09 -24.90 -6.85
C PHE A 15 38.37 -23.55 -6.15
N PHE A 16 38.99 -22.54 -6.76
CA PHE A 16 38.45 -21.81 -7.92
C PHE A 16 37.02 -22.26 -8.22
N ILE A 17 36.08 -21.85 -7.37
CA ILE A 17 34.85 -21.32 -7.92
C ILE A 17 35.33 -19.95 -8.45
N ASN A 18 35.96 -19.78 -9.64
CA ASN A 18 35.38 -20.02 -10.96
C ASN A 18 33.91 -20.40 -10.89
N ILE A 19 33.14 -19.54 -10.20
CA ILE A 19 31.83 -19.22 -10.74
C ILE A 19 32.21 -18.70 -12.11
N PRO A 20 31.72 -19.28 -13.22
CA PRO A 20 31.78 -18.53 -14.46
C PRO A 20 31.21 -17.18 -14.11
N ILE A 21 32.03 -16.14 -14.09
CA ILE A 21 31.53 -14.79 -14.28
C ILE A 21 30.92 -14.94 -15.68
N GLN A 22 29.63 -15.26 -15.72
CA GLN A 22 28.85 -15.04 -16.91
C GLN A 22 29.01 -13.54 -17.09
N ILE A 23 29.90 -13.18 -18.02
CA ILE A 23 29.97 -11.84 -18.52
C ILE A 23 28.61 -11.65 -19.16
N PHE A 24 27.68 -11.03 -18.41
CA PHE A 24 26.41 -10.56 -18.95
C PHE A 24 26.76 -9.38 -19.86
N ALA A 25 27.32 -9.68 -21.02
CA ALA A 25 27.29 -8.74 -22.13
C ALA A 25 25.87 -8.77 -22.69
N ALA A 26 25.34 -7.60 -23.08
CA ALA A 26 24.17 -7.57 -23.93
C ALA A 26 24.51 -8.35 -25.22
N GLU A 27 23.93 -9.53 -25.40
CA GLU A 27 24.02 -10.26 -26.65
C GLU A 27 22.91 -9.74 -27.56
N VAL A 28 23.29 -8.84 -28.46
CA VAL A 28 22.45 -8.47 -29.60
C VAL A 28 22.39 -9.69 -30.51
N ASN A 29 21.17 -10.17 -30.78
CA ASN A 29 20.93 -11.19 -31.80
C ASN A 29 21.43 -10.65 -33.15
N ASP A 30 22.38 -11.36 -33.77
CA ASP A 30 22.98 -11.15 -35.09
C ASP A 30 22.88 -9.74 -35.72
N ASN A 31 24.02 -9.04 -35.68
CA ASN A 31 24.36 -7.70 -36.21
C ASN A 31 24.35 -6.60 -35.15
N LYS A 32 25.54 -6.17 -34.70
CA LYS A 32 25.78 -5.03 -33.77
C LYS A 32 25.31 -3.68 -34.36
N LYS A 33 24.01 -3.51 -34.60
CA LYS A 33 23.43 -2.23 -35.01
C LYS A 33 23.46 -1.21 -33.88
N ALA A 34 23.41 -1.63 -32.62
CA ALA A 34 23.47 -0.72 -31.48
C ALA A 34 24.24 -1.32 -30.30
N GLU A 35 24.77 -0.45 -29.46
CA GLU A 35 25.39 -0.79 -28.18
C GLU A 35 24.47 -0.32 -27.05
N VAL A 36 24.19 -1.19 -26.08
CA VAL A 36 23.33 -0.86 -24.93
C VAL A 36 24.12 -0.99 -23.64
N THR A 37 24.14 0.09 -22.87
CA THR A 37 24.74 0.15 -21.54
C THR A 37 23.64 0.31 -20.52
N ILE A 38 23.64 -0.54 -19.49
CA ILE A 38 22.80 -0.42 -18.31
C ILE A 38 23.63 0.15 -17.16
N SER A 39 23.02 0.97 -16.31
CA SER A 39 23.63 1.52 -15.11
C SER A 39 22.59 1.74 -14.00
N ASN A 40 23.06 2.09 -12.80
CA ASN A 40 22.22 2.52 -11.67
C ASN A 40 21.04 1.60 -11.33
N ILE A 41 21.28 0.29 -11.26
CA ILE A 41 20.26 -0.66 -10.78
C ILE A 41 19.90 -0.31 -9.33
N SER A 42 18.64 -0.01 -9.09
CA SER A 42 18.08 0.22 -7.76
C SER A 42 16.91 -0.72 -7.49
N ILE A 43 16.72 -1.04 -6.21
CA ILE A 43 15.60 -1.83 -5.72
C ILE A 43 14.78 -0.91 -4.83
N ASN A 44 13.53 -0.68 -5.23
CA ASN A 44 12.64 0.14 -4.42
C ASN A 44 11.92 -0.75 -3.42
N ARG A 45 12.32 -0.64 -2.14
CA ARG A 45 11.64 -1.25 -1.00
C ARG A 45 11.52 -0.28 0.18
N PRO A 46 10.51 -0.48 1.04
CA PRO A 46 10.12 0.46 2.08
C PRO A 46 10.77 0.15 3.45
N ASP A 47 11.96 -0.43 3.51
CA ASP A 47 12.66 -0.70 4.76
C ASP A 47 14.12 -0.29 4.69
N GLU A 48 14.62 0.26 5.80
CA GLU A 48 15.96 0.85 5.94
C GLU A 48 17.06 -0.19 5.77
N ASN A 49 17.40 -0.49 4.51
CA ASN A 49 18.68 -0.91 3.96
C ASN A 49 18.44 -1.19 2.47
N ASN A 50 18.80 -0.22 1.61
CA ASN A 50 18.38 -0.05 0.21
C ASN A 50 18.60 -1.24 -0.76
N ASP A 51 19.15 -2.36 -0.30
CA ASP A 51 19.49 -3.52 -1.11
C ASP A 51 18.86 -4.83 -0.57
N THR A 52 17.96 -4.77 0.42
CA THR A 52 17.31 -5.96 1.00
C THR A 52 15.97 -6.30 0.33
N VAL A 53 15.74 -7.57 -0.01
CA VAL A 53 14.45 -8.10 -0.48
C VAL A 53 13.97 -9.28 0.39
N TYR A 54 12.67 -9.58 0.36
CA TYR A 54 12.00 -10.58 1.18
C TYR A 54 11.29 -11.59 0.29
N GLN A 55 11.52 -12.89 0.55
CA GLN A 55 10.91 -13.98 -0.20
C GLN A 55 9.38 -13.91 -0.17
N GLY A 56 8.75 -14.10 -1.33
CA GLY A 56 7.29 -14.05 -1.50
C GLY A 56 6.70 -12.64 -1.58
N GLU A 57 7.49 -11.60 -1.34
CA GLU A 57 7.04 -10.22 -1.43
C GLU A 57 7.31 -9.62 -2.80
N ALA A 58 6.51 -8.64 -3.14
CA ALA A 58 6.65 -7.82 -4.33
C ALA A 58 7.90 -6.91 -4.26
N THR A 59 8.51 -6.64 -5.41
CA THR A 59 9.73 -5.85 -5.55
C THR A 59 9.73 -5.11 -6.88
N LEU A 60 10.08 -3.83 -6.86
CA LEU A 60 10.31 -3.04 -8.07
C LEU A 60 11.81 -2.92 -8.32
N ILE A 61 12.19 -2.99 -9.60
CA ILE A 61 13.56 -2.78 -10.05
C ILE A 61 13.56 -1.57 -10.97
N ASN A 62 14.48 -0.65 -10.73
CA ASN A 62 14.76 0.45 -11.66
C ASN A 62 16.19 0.33 -12.17
N PHE A 63 16.42 0.80 -13.38
CA PHE A 63 17.76 0.94 -13.94
C PHE A 63 17.77 2.01 -15.02
N ASN A 64 18.95 2.57 -15.25
CA ASN A 64 19.21 3.47 -16.36
C ASN A 64 19.72 2.68 -17.56
N PHE A 65 19.41 3.15 -18.77
CA PHE A 65 19.90 2.61 -20.01
C PHE A 65 20.45 3.71 -20.93
N SER A 66 21.40 3.34 -21.77
CA SER A 66 21.92 4.14 -22.88
C SER A 66 21.97 3.25 -24.11
N ILE A 67 21.38 3.69 -25.22
CA ILE A 67 21.38 3.01 -26.51
C ILE A 67 22.14 3.88 -27.48
N ASN A 68 23.28 3.39 -27.97
CA ASN A 68 24.06 4.01 -29.03
C ASN A 68 23.79 3.27 -30.35
N PRO A 69 23.14 3.89 -31.36
CA PRO A 69 22.84 3.26 -32.64
C PRO A 69 24.05 3.00 -33.55
N ASN A 70 25.29 3.18 -33.10
CA ASN A 70 26.53 2.93 -33.84
C ASN A 70 26.57 3.51 -35.27
N GLY A 71 25.92 4.67 -35.49
CA GLY A 71 25.82 5.32 -36.80
C GLY A 71 24.82 4.71 -37.78
N VAL A 72 23.96 3.78 -37.35
CA VAL A 72 22.80 3.29 -38.11
C VAL A 72 21.48 3.83 -37.52
N THR A 73 20.40 3.76 -38.30
CA THR A 73 19.05 4.07 -37.81
C THR A 73 18.37 2.79 -37.36
N LEU A 74 17.87 2.78 -36.12
CA LEU A 74 17.02 1.72 -35.57
C LEU A 74 15.56 1.97 -35.92
N ASP A 75 14.93 1.04 -36.61
CA ASP A 75 13.53 1.14 -37.05
C ASP A 75 12.59 0.16 -36.33
N ASP A 76 11.33 0.12 -36.76
CA ASP A 76 10.28 -0.68 -36.12
C ASP A 76 10.49 -2.20 -36.24
N ASN A 77 11.42 -2.65 -37.08
CA ASN A 77 11.79 -4.05 -37.24
C ASN A 77 13.00 -4.45 -36.39
N ASP A 78 13.67 -3.49 -35.75
CA ASP A 78 14.83 -3.74 -34.89
C ASP A 78 14.38 -4.08 -33.46
N GLU A 79 15.05 -5.07 -32.86
CA GLU A 79 14.93 -5.41 -31.45
C GLU A 79 16.32 -5.46 -30.80
N ILE A 80 16.44 -4.96 -29.58
CA ILE A 80 17.64 -5.11 -28.76
C ILE A 80 17.29 -5.91 -27.50
N ILE A 81 17.94 -7.05 -27.33
CA ILE A 81 17.72 -7.96 -26.22
C ILE A 81 18.85 -7.80 -25.20
N VAL A 82 18.49 -7.46 -23.98
CA VAL A 82 19.40 -7.37 -22.84
C VAL A 82 19.18 -8.59 -21.93
N LYS A 83 20.22 -9.42 -21.82
CA LYS A 83 20.23 -10.59 -20.94
C LYS A 83 20.19 -10.17 -19.47
N THR A 84 19.53 -10.97 -18.65
CA THR A 84 19.42 -10.74 -17.20
C THR A 84 19.54 -12.05 -16.43
N ASN A 85 19.71 -11.96 -15.12
CA ASN A 85 19.49 -13.09 -14.20
C ASN A 85 18.22 -12.92 -13.35
N ILE A 86 17.26 -12.08 -13.77
CA ILE A 86 16.03 -11.80 -13.01
C ILE A 86 15.31 -13.11 -12.67
N ALA A 87 15.30 -14.08 -13.57
CA ALA A 87 14.66 -15.39 -13.37
C ALA A 87 15.25 -16.19 -12.21
N GLU A 88 16.48 -15.95 -11.78
CA GLU A 88 17.07 -16.63 -10.63
C GLU A 88 16.53 -16.10 -9.29
N ILE A 89 16.08 -14.85 -9.27
CA ILE A 89 15.78 -14.10 -8.06
C ILE A 89 14.28 -13.80 -7.95
N PHE A 90 13.63 -13.52 -9.06
CA PHE A 90 12.26 -13.03 -9.13
C PHE A 90 11.41 -13.83 -10.12
N SER A 91 10.11 -13.84 -9.85
CA SER A 91 9.07 -14.25 -10.78
C SER A 91 8.39 -12.99 -11.33
N ILE A 92 8.08 -13.01 -12.63
CA ILE A 92 7.32 -11.95 -13.31
C ILE A 92 5.89 -12.43 -13.61
N PRO A 93 4.93 -11.52 -13.89
CA PRO A 93 3.59 -11.89 -14.33
C PRO A 93 3.60 -12.89 -15.47
N LYS A 94 2.55 -13.72 -15.57
CA LYS A 94 2.46 -14.81 -16.54
C LYS A 94 2.71 -14.34 -17.98
N ASP A 95 2.17 -13.18 -18.32
CA ASP A 95 2.25 -12.61 -19.67
C ASP A 95 3.47 -11.70 -19.89
N GLY A 96 4.34 -11.57 -18.88
CA GLY A 96 5.43 -10.59 -18.85
C GLY A 96 4.94 -9.17 -18.59
N ILE A 97 5.88 -8.22 -18.57
CA ILE A 97 5.60 -6.78 -18.59
C ILE A 97 5.83 -6.35 -20.03
N LYS A 98 4.83 -5.73 -20.67
CA LYS A 98 4.83 -5.51 -22.11
C LYS A 98 4.52 -4.07 -22.48
N ASP A 99 5.05 -3.68 -23.64
CA ASP A 99 4.73 -2.46 -24.34
C ASP A 99 4.89 -1.18 -23.49
N MET A 100 5.85 -1.19 -22.57
CA MET A 100 6.22 0.00 -21.79
C MET A 100 6.73 1.06 -22.75
N GLU A 101 6.10 2.22 -22.76
CA GLU A 101 6.41 3.28 -23.71
C GLU A 101 7.55 4.15 -23.21
N ILE A 102 8.59 4.29 -24.03
CA ILE A 102 9.64 5.28 -23.85
C ILE A 102 9.34 6.41 -24.82
N LYS A 103 9.09 7.60 -24.30
CA LYS A 103 8.74 8.79 -25.08
C LYS A 103 9.86 9.83 -24.96
N ASN A 104 9.84 10.83 -25.83
CA ASN A 104 10.65 12.02 -25.66
C ASN A 104 9.90 13.07 -24.82
N HIS A 105 10.53 14.22 -24.65
CA HIS A 105 9.96 15.36 -23.92
C HIS A 105 8.69 15.96 -24.56
N ASN A 106 8.45 15.69 -25.85
CA ASN A 106 7.27 16.14 -26.59
C ASN A 106 6.13 15.12 -26.57
N ASP A 107 6.20 14.10 -25.71
CA ASP A 107 5.26 12.97 -25.65
C ASP A 107 5.25 12.11 -26.93
N GLU A 108 6.28 12.23 -27.77
CA GLU A 108 6.42 11.38 -28.95
C GLU A 108 7.05 10.05 -28.54
N LEU A 109 6.39 8.94 -28.90
CA LEU A 109 6.91 7.60 -28.70
C LEU A 109 8.25 7.42 -29.42
N LEU A 110 9.29 7.01 -28.70
CA LEU A 110 10.60 6.67 -29.27
C LEU A 110 10.77 5.17 -29.47
N MET A 111 10.35 4.37 -28.48
CA MET A 111 10.45 2.92 -28.51
C MET A 111 9.53 2.29 -27.45
N LYS A 112 9.42 0.97 -27.47
CA LYS A 112 8.75 0.19 -26.43
C LYS A 112 9.72 -0.79 -25.76
N VAL A 113 9.43 -1.15 -24.52
CA VAL A 113 10.21 -2.12 -23.75
C VAL A 113 9.33 -3.23 -23.21
N ASP A 114 9.77 -4.47 -23.38
CA ASP A 114 9.20 -5.65 -22.75
C ASP A 114 10.18 -6.25 -21.74
N ILE A 115 9.66 -6.76 -20.62
CA ILE A 115 10.37 -7.70 -19.73
C ILE A 115 9.62 -9.01 -19.81
N LYS A 116 10.18 -9.99 -20.53
CA LYS A 116 9.47 -11.22 -20.89
C LYS A 116 10.29 -12.46 -20.61
N LYS A 117 9.57 -13.55 -20.36
CA LYS A 117 10.14 -14.90 -20.32
C LYS A 117 10.52 -15.32 -21.73
N VAL A 118 11.68 -15.92 -21.90
CA VAL A 118 12.06 -16.56 -23.16
C VAL A 118 11.27 -17.87 -23.27
N ASN A 119 10.50 -18.02 -24.34
CA ASN A 119 9.69 -19.22 -24.55
C ASN A 119 10.60 -20.46 -24.70
N ASN A 120 10.22 -21.56 -24.05
CA ASN A 120 10.92 -22.85 -24.10
C ASN A 120 12.37 -22.84 -23.58
N SER A 121 12.78 -21.85 -22.78
CA SER A 121 14.08 -21.89 -22.12
C SER A 121 14.04 -22.82 -20.89
N ASN A 122 15.12 -23.58 -20.66
CA ASN A 122 15.33 -24.33 -19.43
C ASN A 122 16.83 -24.27 -19.05
N PRO A 123 17.21 -23.53 -17.98
CA PRO A 123 16.35 -22.87 -16.99
C PRO A 123 15.48 -21.73 -17.56
N GLU A 124 14.49 -21.28 -16.78
CA GLU A 124 13.68 -20.11 -17.12
C GLU A 124 14.60 -18.90 -17.32
N GLU A 125 14.45 -18.21 -18.45
CA GLU A 125 15.21 -17.01 -18.79
C GLU A 125 14.26 -15.82 -18.89
N ILE A 126 14.67 -14.69 -18.33
CA ILE A 126 13.95 -13.42 -18.43
C ILE A 126 14.89 -12.41 -19.09
N VAL A 127 14.38 -11.70 -20.09
CA VAL A 127 15.13 -10.70 -20.86
C VAL A 127 14.38 -9.38 -20.87
N VAL A 128 15.13 -8.28 -20.99
CA VAL A 128 14.60 -6.96 -21.34
C VAL A 128 14.74 -6.80 -22.85
N VAL A 129 13.68 -6.39 -23.54
CA VAL A 129 13.67 -6.21 -25.00
C VAL A 129 13.21 -4.81 -25.35
N PHE A 130 14.10 -4.02 -25.92
CA PHE A 130 13.78 -2.75 -26.57
C PHE A 130 13.34 -3.04 -28.01
N LYS A 131 12.18 -2.50 -28.43
CA LYS A 131 11.53 -2.81 -29.72
C LYS A 131 10.72 -1.61 -30.22
N ASN A 132 10.18 -1.72 -31.44
CA ASN A 132 9.28 -0.73 -32.04
C ASN A 132 9.89 0.68 -32.09
N PHE A 133 11.16 0.79 -32.47
CA PHE A 133 11.88 2.06 -32.53
C PHE A 133 11.25 2.99 -33.58
N LYS A 134 11.14 4.29 -33.26
CA LYS A 134 10.70 5.34 -34.19
C LYS A 134 11.88 6.02 -34.87
N ASN A 135 12.62 5.25 -35.67
CA ASN A 135 13.77 5.72 -36.45
C ASN A 135 14.84 6.43 -35.60
N ILE A 136 15.35 5.73 -34.58
CA ILE A 136 16.37 6.26 -33.67
C ILE A 136 17.74 6.21 -34.34
N ASN A 137 18.36 7.37 -34.56
CA ASN A 137 19.67 7.50 -35.22
C ASN A 137 20.72 8.24 -34.36
N GLN A 138 20.35 8.59 -33.13
CA GLN A 138 21.18 9.26 -32.14
C GLN A 138 21.12 8.51 -30.81
N ASP A 139 22.06 8.81 -29.92
CA ASP A 139 22.12 8.17 -28.61
C ASP A 139 20.85 8.49 -27.80
N VAL A 140 20.27 7.44 -27.19
CA VAL A 140 19.10 7.59 -26.32
C VAL A 140 19.45 7.10 -24.93
N ASN A 141 19.34 7.99 -23.96
CA ASN A 141 19.48 7.68 -22.56
C ASN A 141 18.10 7.68 -21.90
N GLY A 142 17.89 6.85 -20.88
CA GLY A 142 16.61 6.84 -20.19
C GLY A 142 16.66 6.02 -18.91
N SER A 143 15.57 6.05 -18.17
CA SER A 143 15.34 5.19 -17.01
C SER A 143 14.15 4.28 -17.28
N LEU A 144 14.21 3.07 -16.72
CA LEU A 144 13.13 2.10 -16.78
C LEU A 144 12.80 1.63 -15.36
N SER A 145 11.51 1.65 -15.03
CA SER A 145 10.96 0.94 -13.88
C SER A 145 10.19 -0.28 -14.38
N THR A 146 10.18 -1.38 -13.62
CA THR A 146 9.37 -2.54 -13.99
C THR A 146 7.86 -2.26 -13.99
N LEU A 147 7.40 -1.14 -13.38
CA LEU A 147 6.00 -0.66 -13.24
C LEU A 147 5.02 -1.61 -12.54
N THR A 148 5.17 -2.91 -12.76
CA THR A 148 4.54 -4.01 -12.04
C THR A 148 5.55 -4.66 -11.11
N GLU A 149 5.08 -5.06 -9.93
CA GLU A 149 5.92 -5.69 -8.93
C GLU A 149 6.35 -7.09 -9.35
N LEU A 150 7.64 -7.39 -9.22
CA LEU A 150 8.17 -8.73 -9.35
C LEU A 150 8.09 -9.46 -8.01
N THR A 151 7.74 -10.74 -8.01
CA THR A 151 7.68 -11.51 -6.76
C THR A 151 9.04 -12.14 -6.47
N THR A 152 9.67 -11.84 -5.33
CA THR A 152 10.93 -12.50 -4.92
C THR A 152 10.70 -14.00 -4.73
N LYS A 153 11.47 -14.84 -5.43
CA LYS A 153 11.36 -16.30 -5.32
C LYS A 153 11.77 -16.75 -3.92
N ASN A 154 11.17 -17.84 -3.45
CA ASN A 154 11.66 -18.54 -2.28
C ASN A 154 12.90 -19.35 -2.69
N ILE A 155 14.06 -18.88 -2.28
CA ILE A 155 15.36 -19.48 -2.60
C ILE A 155 16.07 -20.04 -1.35
N GLY A 156 15.31 -20.21 -0.25
CA GLY A 156 15.80 -20.81 0.99
C GLY A 156 16.46 -19.86 1.99
N ALA A 157 16.33 -18.54 1.83
CA ALA A 157 16.77 -17.58 2.84
C ALA A 157 15.92 -17.73 4.11
N THR A 158 16.52 -17.54 5.29
CA THR A 158 15.80 -17.46 6.56
C THR A 158 16.08 -16.12 7.23
N LYS A 159 15.39 -15.83 8.34
CA LYS A 159 15.63 -14.61 9.14
C LYS A 159 17.09 -14.49 9.56
N ASP A 160 17.63 -15.57 10.12
CA ASP A 160 18.97 -15.59 10.72
C ASP A 160 20.06 -15.90 9.68
N ASN A 161 19.68 -16.39 8.50
CA ASN A 161 20.58 -16.70 7.39
C ASN A 161 20.10 -16.02 6.11
N PRO A 162 20.37 -14.71 5.92
CA PRO A 162 20.13 -14.03 4.67
C PRO A 162 20.99 -14.60 3.54
N ILE A 163 20.51 -14.51 2.30
CA ILE A 163 21.23 -14.92 1.09
C ILE A 163 21.57 -13.69 0.27
N ASN A 164 22.85 -13.44 0.00
CA ASN A 164 23.26 -12.38 -0.91
C ASN A 164 23.32 -12.91 -2.35
N LYS A 165 22.85 -12.10 -3.30
CA LYS A 165 22.87 -12.38 -4.74
C LYS A 165 23.23 -11.12 -5.51
N ALA A 166 24.03 -11.27 -6.56
CA ALA A 166 24.17 -10.23 -7.57
C ALA A 166 22.97 -10.26 -8.52
N LEU A 167 22.24 -9.16 -8.64
CA LEU A 167 21.27 -8.91 -9.69
C LEU A 167 22.00 -8.33 -10.92
N HIS A 168 21.84 -8.97 -12.07
CA HIS A 168 22.44 -8.61 -13.34
C HIS A 168 21.38 -8.23 -14.37
N ILE A 169 21.56 -7.05 -14.97
CA ILE A 169 20.79 -6.57 -16.11
C ILE A 169 21.81 -6.00 -17.11
N GLY A 170 22.02 -6.72 -18.21
CA GLY A 170 23.12 -6.41 -19.14
C GLY A 170 24.46 -6.35 -18.40
N ASN A 171 25.25 -5.32 -18.70
CA ASN A 171 26.56 -5.09 -18.11
C ASN A 171 26.53 -4.61 -16.65
N ALA A 172 25.37 -4.22 -16.12
CA ALA A 172 25.25 -3.72 -14.74
C ALA A 172 25.06 -4.86 -13.74
N SER A 173 25.56 -4.64 -12.53
CA SER A 173 25.44 -5.57 -11.40
C SER A 173 25.12 -4.81 -10.12
N LYS A 174 24.25 -5.37 -9.28
CA LYS A 174 23.91 -4.85 -7.96
C LYS A 174 23.77 -5.98 -6.97
N GLU A 175 24.49 -5.92 -5.85
CA GLU A 175 24.32 -6.89 -4.76
C GLU A 175 23.00 -6.65 -4.04
N ILE A 176 22.28 -7.72 -3.75
CA ILE A 176 20.98 -7.71 -3.07
C ILE A 176 21.00 -8.73 -1.94
N THR A 177 20.38 -8.41 -0.82
CA THR A 177 20.26 -9.27 0.35
C THR A 177 18.85 -9.84 0.43
N ILE A 178 18.68 -11.14 0.27
CA ILE A 178 17.38 -11.83 0.30
C ILE A 178 17.16 -12.40 1.71
N LYS A 179 16.01 -12.07 2.32
CA LYS A 179 15.60 -12.50 3.67
C LYS A 179 14.25 -13.20 3.65
N GLN A 180 13.95 -13.94 4.72
CA GLN A 180 12.57 -14.31 5.03
C GLN A 180 11.97 -13.26 5.94
N LYS A 181 10.77 -12.76 5.59
CA LYS A 181 10.01 -11.85 6.46
C LYS A 181 9.63 -12.58 7.74
N ASP A 182 9.60 -11.86 8.86
CA ASP A 182 9.00 -12.40 10.08
C ASP A 182 7.54 -12.75 9.78
N THR A 183 7.22 -14.04 9.73
CA THR A 183 5.86 -14.47 9.94
C THR A 183 5.60 -14.26 11.42
N LEU A 184 4.93 -13.17 11.75
CA LEU A 184 4.18 -13.08 13.00
C LEU A 184 3.26 -14.30 13.01
N LYS A 185 3.65 -15.34 13.74
CA LYS A 185 2.67 -16.27 14.28
C LYS A 185 1.73 -15.39 15.10
N PRO A 186 0.39 -15.51 14.96
CA PRO A 186 -0.49 -14.91 15.94
C PRO A 186 0.01 -15.36 17.31
N GLU A 187 0.40 -14.41 18.15
CA GLU A 187 0.51 -14.73 19.57
C GLU A 187 -0.84 -15.33 19.97
N GLU A 188 -0.83 -16.43 20.72
CA GLU A 188 -2.03 -16.86 21.44
C GLU A 188 -2.57 -15.63 22.19
N GLY A 189 -3.77 -15.20 21.79
CA GLY A 189 -4.18 -13.81 21.89
C GLY A 189 -4.05 -13.22 23.29
N LYS A 190 -3.37 -12.07 23.37
CA LYS A 190 -3.62 -11.12 24.46
C LYS A 190 -5.07 -10.62 24.33
N PHE A 191 -5.73 -10.47 25.47
CA PHE A 191 -7.12 -10.03 25.58
C PHE A 191 -7.25 -8.52 25.39
N ASP A 192 -6.84 -8.01 24.22
CA ASP A 192 -6.81 -6.58 24.02
C ASP A 192 -8.19 -6.08 23.54
N PRO A 193 -8.82 -5.16 24.27
CA PRO A 193 -10.04 -4.52 23.81
C PRO A 193 -9.78 -3.69 22.55
N VAL A 194 -10.84 -3.24 21.90
CA VAL A 194 -10.73 -2.11 20.96
C VAL A 194 -10.25 -0.85 21.71
N ASP A 195 -9.75 0.14 20.98
CA ASP A 195 -9.20 1.36 21.59
C ASP A 195 -10.26 2.08 22.42
N ILE A 196 -9.87 2.58 23.60
CA ILE A 196 -10.76 3.31 24.51
C ILE A 196 -10.74 4.81 24.17
N ASP A 197 -10.97 5.11 22.88
CA ASP A 197 -10.97 6.47 22.35
C ASP A 197 -12.20 6.74 21.48
N ILE A 198 -12.55 8.02 21.33
CA ILE A 198 -13.62 8.45 20.40
C ILE A 198 -13.09 8.45 18.96
N LEU A 199 -11.79 8.63 18.78
CA LEU A 199 -11.13 8.61 17.48
C LEU A 199 -9.72 8.08 17.63
N TRP A 200 -9.36 7.11 16.80
CA TRP A 200 -7.98 6.67 16.63
C TRP A 200 -7.57 6.85 15.17
N LYS A 201 -6.32 7.22 14.95
CA LYS A 201 -5.74 7.31 13.61
C LYS A 201 -4.39 6.63 13.64
N LYS A 202 -4.16 5.79 12.64
CA LYS A 202 -2.85 5.31 12.23
C LYS A 202 -2.63 5.75 10.79
N ALA A 203 -1.43 6.24 10.52
CA ALA A 203 -0.96 6.42 9.16
C ALA A 203 0.28 5.55 8.99
N SER A 204 0.49 5.08 7.77
CA SER A 204 1.70 4.37 7.41
C SER A 204 2.03 4.71 5.97
N SER A 205 3.31 4.90 5.69
CA SER A 205 3.80 5.00 4.33
C SER A 205 3.30 3.81 3.52
N GLN A 206 2.87 4.05 2.28
CA GLN A 206 2.60 2.96 1.37
C GLN A 206 3.90 2.20 1.16
N HIS A 207 3.85 0.88 1.31
CA HIS A 207 4.98 -0.03 1.22
C HIS A 207 5.68 0.00 -0.16
N LEU A 208 5.17 0.76 -1.13
CA LEU A 208 5.71 0.85 -2.47
C LEU A 208 6.10 2.30 -2.73
N ALA A 209 7.41 2.51 -2.87
CA ALA A 209 8.07 3.77 -3.16
C ALA A 209 7.98 4.91 -2.12
N TYR A 210 7.29 4.77 -0.98
CA TYR A 210 7.07 5.88 -0.02
C TYR A 210 6.45 7.15 -0.66
N GLN A 211 5.84 7.04 -1.84
CA GLN A 211 5.25 8.18 -2.56
C GLN A 211 3.80 8.47 -2.11
N GLY A 212 3.27 7.62 -1.23
CA GLY A 212 1.95 7.73 -0.67
C GLY A 212 1.87 7.25 0.77
N ALA A 213 0.70 7.42 1.37
CA ALA A 213 0.40 6.94 2.71
C ALA A 213 -1.00 6.36 2.79
N THR A 214 -1.14 5.27 3.53
CA THR A 214 -2.44 4.71 3.90
C THR A 214 -2.89 5.35 5.22
N SER A 215 -4.06 5.98 5.19
CA SER A 215 -4.75 6.46 6.38
C SER A 215 -5.74 5.41 6.88
N ASN A 216 -5.61 5.03 8.15
CA ASN A 216 -6.50 4.14 8.86
C ASN A 216 -7.11 4.89 10.05
N ILE A 217 -8.43 5.01 10.09
CA ILE A 217 -9.14 5.79 11.11
C ILE A 217 -10.17 4.89 11.79
N GLU A 218 -10.02 4.65 13.09
CA GLU A 218 -11.05 4.00 13.90
C GLU A 218 -11.94 5.07 14.52
N VAL A 219 -13.24 4.91 14.34
CA VAL A 219 -14.22 5.94 14.67
C VAL A 219 -15.11 5.41 15.78
N ASN A 220 -15.09 6.09 16.91
CA ASN A 220 -15.82 5.77 18.13
C ASN A 220 -15.69 4.31 18.64
N PRO A 221 -14.48 3.70 18.69
CA PRO A 221 -14.31 2.36 19.26
C PRO A 221 -14.72 2.28 20.75
N ILE A 222 -14.56 3.37 21.53
CA ILE A 222 -15.07 3.44 22.92
C ILE A 222 -16.60 3.23 23.01
N GLY A 223 -17.36 3.64 21.98
CA GLY A 223 -18.80 3.42 21.94
C GLY A 223 -19.15 1.93 21.99
N SER A 224 -18.38 1.08 21.30
CA SER A 224 -18.55 -0.37 21.37
C SER A 224 -18.13 -0.94 22.72
N MET A 225 -17.10 -0.39 23.35
CA MET A 225 -16.71 -0.77 24.71
C MET A 225 -17.82 -0.50 25.73
N ASP A 226 -18.41 0.69 25.68
CA ASP A 226 -19.52 1.08 26.56
C ASP A 226 -20.78 0.26 26.27
N LEU A 227 -21.08 -0.02 25.00
CA LEU A 227 -22.24 -0.82 24.60
C LEU A 227 -22.14 -2.25 25.11
N TYR A 228 -21.03 -2.92 24.85
CA TYR A 228 -20.87 -4.34 25.18
C TYR A 228 -20.84 -4.53 26.70
N GLY A 229 -20.40 -3.52 27.45
CA GLY A 229 -20.41 -3.51 28.91
C GLY A 229 -21.70 -3.00 29.54
N SER A 230 -22.71 -2.54 28.79
CA SER A 230 -23.82 -1.73 29.33
C SER A 230 -24.76 -2.49 30.28
N THR A 231 -24.86 -3.80 30.12
CA THR A 231 -25.65 -4.67 31.00
C THR A 231 -24.83 -5.25 32.15
N THR A 232 -23.51 -5.25 31.99
CA THR A 232 -22.58 -5.68 33.05
C THR A 232 -22.37 -4.55 34.06
N HIS A 233 -22.31 -3.29 33.59
CA HIS A 233 -22.01 -2.13 34.41
C HIS A 233 -23.08 -1.06 34.24
N LYS A 234 -23.77 -0.71 35.33
CA LYS A 234 -24.89 0.24 35.31
C LYS A 234 -24.54 1.62 34.77
N ASP A 235 -23.28 2.03 34.93
CA ASP A 235 -22.79 3.35 34.56
C ASP A 235 -22.27 3.40 33.12
N ARG A 236 -22.20 2.25 32.43
CA ARG A 236 -21.74 2.17 31.04
C ARG A 236 -22.90 2.28 30.08
N LYS A 237 -22.88 3.34 29.28
CA LYS A 237 -23.76 3.50 28.13
C LYS A 237 -23.02 4.26 27.04
N PRO A 238 -23.17 3.85 25.77
CA PRO A 238 -22.65 4.63 24.66
C PRO A 238 -23.14 6.07 24.75
N LYS A 239 -22.24 7.02 24.53
CA LYS A 239 -22.64 8.41 24.35
C LYS A 239 -23.40 8.54 23.04
N SER A 240 -24.49 9.29 23.09
CA SER A 240 -25.24 9.67 21.90
C SER A 240 -24.60 10.90 21.26
N TYR A 241 -24.37 10.84 19.96
CA TYR A 241 -23.87 11.95 19.18
C TYR A 241 -24.82 12.25 18.03
N LYS A 242 -25.13 13.53 17.85
CA LYS A 242 -25.86 14.01 16.68
C LYS A 242 -24.87 14.45 15.61
N ASN A 243 -25.20 14.13 14.35
CA ASN A 243 -24.45 14.55 13.18
C ASN A 243 -22.92 14.33 13.34
N PHE A 244 -22.55 13.07 13.56
CA PHE A 244 -21.19 12.66 13.89
C PHE A 244 -20.32 12.62 12.63
N ILE A 245 -19.37 13.56 12.54
CA ILE A 245 -18.60 13.81 11.33
C ILE A 245 -17.13 13.58 11.57
N VAL A 246 -16.50 12.84 10.67
CA VAL A 246 -15.05 12.70 10.60
C VAL A 246 -14.53 13.56 9.46
N GLU A 247 -13.43 14.25 9.71
CA GLU A 247 -12.72 15.11 8.79
C GLU A 247 -11.24 14.77 8.83
N ASP A 248 -10.63 14.67 7.65
CA ASP A 248 -9.20 14.40 7.52
C ASP A 248 -8.64 15.31 6.41
N LYS A 249 -7.91 16.36 6.82
CA LYS A 249 -7.26 17.30 5.90
C LYS A 249 -5.88 16.76 5.56
N ILE A 250 -5.70 16.37 4.30
CA ILE A 250 -4.47 15.75 3.86
C ILE A 250 -3.35 16.80 3.84
N PRO A 251 -2.23 16.57 4.55
CA PRO A 251 -1.10 17.50 4.59
C PRO A 251 -0.34 17.50 3.25
N GLU A 252 0.56 18.46 3.06
CA GLU A 252 1.49 18.49 1.91
C GLU A 252 0.81 18.37 0.53
N LYS A 253 -0.44 18.86 0.42
CA LYS A 253 -1.26 18.76 -0.79
C LYS A 253 -1.37 17.33 -1.33
N GLY A 254 -1.40 16.36 -0.41
CA GLY A 254 -1.61 14.99 -0.81
C GLY A 254 -2.99 14.79 -1.44
N ASP A 255 -3.02 13.97 -2.47
CA ASP A 255 -4.20 13.63 -3.23
C ASP A 255 -4.74 12.28 -2.79
N ILE A 256 -6.02 12.21 -2.47
CA ILE A 256 -6.71 10.98 -2.05
C ILE A 256 -6.99 10.10 -3.27
N LYS A 257 -6.58 8.84 -3.20
CA LYS A 257 -6.94 7.78 -4.16
C LYS A 257 -8.33 7.26 -3.84
N GLU A 258 -9.34 7.88 -4.43
CA GLU A 258 -10.74 7.56 -4.13
C GLU A 258 -11.08 6.08 -4.37
N GLU A 259 -10.48 5.43 -5.37
CA GLU A 259 -10.69 4.02 -5.68
C GLU A 259 -10.28 3.07 -4.54
N THR A 260 -9.40 3.53 -3.65
CA THR A 260 -8.96 2.79 -2.45
C THR A 260 -9.88 3.00 -1.26
N MET A 261 -10.80 3.97 -1.34
CA MET A 261 -11.68 4.35 -0.22
C MET A 261 -12.49 3.15 0.25
N GLN A 262 -12.39 2.86 1.54
CA GLN A 262 -13.24 1.92 2.25
C GLN A 262 -13.80 2.60 3.51
N ILE A 263 -15.13 2.50 3.68
CA ILE A 263 -15.82 2.95 4.88
C ILE A 263 -16.64 1.77 5.39
N TYR A 264 -16.42 1.39 6.65
CA TYR A 264 -16.98 0.21 7.26
C TYR A 264 -17.78 0.52 8.52
N ALA A 265 -18.86 -0.20 8.74
CA ALA A 265 -19.37 -0.46 10.07
C ALA A 265 -18.46 -1.50 10.74
N ALA A 266 -17.98 -1.21 11.94
CA ALA A 266 -17.16 -2.13 12.72
C ALA A 266 -18.04 -2.82 13.78
N ILE A 267 -18.05 -4.15 13.76
CA ILE A 267 -18.74 -5.02 14.71
C ILE A 267 -17.67 -5.83 15.46
N PRO A 268 -17.14 -5.33 16.59
CA PRO A 268 -16.15 -6.04 17.39
C PRO A 268 -16.69 -7.37 17.92
N THR A 269 -15.79 -8.30 18.22
CA THR A 269 -16.19 -9.58 18.83
C THR A 269 -16.67 -9.34 20.26
N LEU A 270 -17.86 -9.82 20.61
CA LEU A 270 -18.32 -9.86 21.99
C LEU A 270 -17.51 -10.89 22.76
N SER A 271 -16.82 -10.44 23.81
CA SER A 271 -16.01 -11.29 24.66
C SER A 271 -16.35 -11.06 26.13
N LYS A 272 -16.04 -12.05 26.96
CA LYS A 272 -16.23 -12.03 28.41
C LYS A 272 -14.85 -12.05 29.08
N ALA A 273 -14.61 -11.13 30.00
CA ALA A 273 -13.32 -10.99 30.64
C ALA A 273 -13.06 -12.15 31.62
N GLU A 274 -11.95 -12.87 31.45
CA GLU A 274 -11.57 -13.98 32.35
C GLU A 274 -10.96 -13.48 33.68
N LYS A 275 -10.47 -12.25 33.69
CA LYS A 275 -9.85 -11.53 34.80
C LYS A 275 -10.22 -10.05 34.71
N ASP A 276 -10.01 -9.30 35.79
CA ASP A 276 -10.10 -7.84 35.76
C ASP A 276 -9.10 -7.29 34.73
N TYR A 277 -9.60 -6.52 33.78
CA TYR A 277 -8.83 -5.70 32.86
C TYR A 277 -8.95 -4.24 33.28
N ASN A 278 -7.82 -3.55 33.41
CA ASN A 278 -7.76 -2.14 33.78
C ASN A 278 -6.84 -1.41 32.83
N ASP A 279 -7.40 -0.46 32.07
CA ASP A 279 -6.67 0.52 31.29
C ASP A 279 -6.50 1.78 32.13
N GLU A 280 -5.33 1.92 32.75
CA GLU A 280 -5.02 3.06 33.61
C GLU A 280 -4.89 4.38 32.82
N TRP A 281 -4.52 4.32 31.54
CA TRP A 281 -4.36 5.51 30.70
C TRP A 281 -5.71 6.14 30.36
N HIS A 282 -6.68 5.32 30.00
CA HIS A 282 -8.04 5.78 29.69
C HIS A 282 -9.00 5.68 30.88
N LYS A 283 -8.51 5.25 32.05
CA LYS A 283 -9.28 5.03 33.28
C LYS A 283 -10.50 4.12 33.04
N TYR A 284 -10.31 3.06 32.28
CA TYR A 284 -11.37 2.15 31.85
C TYR A 284 -11.17 0.75 32.39
N LYS A 285 -12.17 0.20 33.10
CA LYS A 285 -12.03 -1.08 33.82
C LYS A 285 -13.09 -2.11 33.46
N VAL A 286 -12.73 -3.23 32.83
CA VAL A 286 -13.64 -4.38 32.67
C VAL A 286 -13.39 -5.35 33.81
N ASN A 287 -14.38 -5.57 34.67
CA ASN A 287 -14.23 -6.56 35.74
C ASN A 287 -14.26 -7.97 35.16
N LYS A 288 -13.67 -8.93 35.88
CA LYS A 288 -13.85 -10.36 35.63
C LYS A 288 -15.35 -10.66 35.46
N ASP A 289 -15.63 -11.54 34.51
CA ASP A 289 -16.95 -11.93 34.04
C ASP A 289 -17.75 -10.85 33.28
N GLY A 290 -17.17 -9.66 33.10
CA GLY A 290 -17.81 -8.59 32.35
C GLY A 290 -17.66 -8.73 30.85
N PHE A 291 -18.69 -8.30 30.11
CA PHE A 291 -18.64 -8.24 28.66
C PHE A 291 -17.87 -7.02 28.15
N TYR A 292 -17.16 -7.20 27.04
CA TYR A 292 -16.44 -6.12 26.35
C TYR A 292 -16.29 -6.41 24.85
N ALA A 293 -15.95 -5.36 24.10
CA ALA A 293 -15.64 -5.43 22.67
C ALA A 293 -14.16 -5.81 22.47
N LYS A 294 -13.91 -7.03 21.99
CA LYS A 294 -12.56 -7.51 21.66
C LYS A 294 -12.17 -7.07 20.25
N ARG A 295 -10.92 -6.61 20.11
CA ARG A 295 -10.35 -6.21 18.81
C ARG A 295 -10.24 -7.38 17.83
N ASP A 296 -9.70 -8.50 18.28
CA ASP A 296 -9.58 -9.71 17.44
C ASP A 296 -10.94 -10.20 16.95
N GLY A 297 -11.01 -10.51 15.65
CA GLY A 297 -12.24 -11.01 15.03
C GLY A 297 -13.28 -9.93 14.72
N THR A 298 -12.94 -8.63 14.88
CA THR A 298 -13.83 -7.54 14.48
C THR A 298 -14.27 -7.70 13.03
N SER A 299 -15.58 -7.80 12.82
CA SER A 299 -16.18 -7.85 11.49
C SER A 299 -16.29 -6.44 10.93
N ARG A 300 -15.79 -6.23 9.72
CA ARG A 300 -15.89 -4.96 8.99
C ARG A 300 -16.87 -5.14 7.84
N VAL A 301 -17.97 -4.38 7.86
CA VAL A 301 -18.99 -4.44 6.80
C VAL A 301 -18.96 -3.18 5.97
N SER A 302 -18.75 -3.32 4.66
CA SER A 302 -18.67 -2.18 3.74
C SER A 302 -19.98 -1.41 3.76
N LEU A 303 -19.87 -0.11 4.02
CA LEU A 303 -20.95 0.84 3.88
C LEU A 303 -20.89 1.58 2.55
N LEU A 304 -19.89 1.28 1.72
CA LEU A 304 -19.87 1.68 0.32
C LEU A 304 -20.57 0.62 -0.52
N LYS A 305 -21.42 1.05 -1.45
CA LYS A 305 -22.15 0.14 -2.33
C LYS A 305 -21.19 -0.44 -3.37
N LYS A 306 -20.94 -1.75 -3.31
CA LYS A 306 -20.25 -2.50 -4.37
C LYS A 306 -21.28 -3.17 -5.28
N GLU A 307 -20.99 -3.28 -6.57
CA GLU A 307 -21.83 -4.04 -7.50
C GLU A 307 -21.96 -5.49 -7.03
N GLY A 308 -23.18 -6.01 -6.95
CA GLY A 308 -23.48 -7.41 -6.61
C GLY A 308 -23.55 -7.76 -5.10
N GLY A 309 -23.27 -6.84 -4.18
CA GLY A 309 -23.39 -7.07 -2.73
C GLY A 309 -24.76 -6.68 -2.19
N HIS A 310 -25.70 -7.63 -2.13
CA HIS A 310 -27.06 -7.39 -1.63
C HIS A 310 -27.29 -7.95 -0.22
N SER A 311 -27.61 -7.05 0.72
CA SER A 311 -28.49 -7.35 1.85
C SER A 311 -29.66 -6.37 1.72
N ASP A 312 -30.88 -6.88 1.61
CA ASP A 312 -32.08 -6.10 1.24
C ASP A 312 -32.40 -4.95 2.22
N ASN A 313 -31.76 -4.93 3.40
CA ASN A 313 -31.94 -3.92 4.44
C ASN A 313 -30.65 -3.15 4.79
N ALA A 314 -29.54 -3.36 4.08
CA ALA A 314 -28.29 -2.64 4.37
C ALA A 314 -28.41 -1.16 3.99
N LYS A 315 -27.93 -0.29 4.90
CA LYS A 315 -27.72 1.13 4.63
C LYS A 315 -26.32 1.33 4.07
N TYR A 316 -26.20 2.22 3.10
CA TYR A 316 -24.94 2.59 2.47
C TYR A 316 -24.75 4.10 2.59
N LEU A 317 -23.50 4.54 2.66
CA LEU A 317 -23.20 5.95 2.50
C LEU A 317 -23.32 6.36 1.04
N THR A 318 -23.77 7.60 0.82
CA THR A 318 -23.82 8.24 -0.49
C THR A 318 -22.59 9.12 -0.67
N ARG A 319 -21.91 8.95 -1.79
CA ARG A 319 -20.81 9.85 -2.17
C ARG A 319 -21.37 11.17 -2.71
N LEU A 320 -20.97 12.29 -2.11
CA LEU A 320 -21.18 13.63 -2.67
C LEU A 320 -19.94 14.08 -3.44
N LYS A 321 -20.15 14.48 -4.70
CA LYS A 321 -19.14 15.19 -5.48
C LYS A 321 -19.21 16.69 -5.17
N GLN A 322 -18.04 17.30 -5.07
CA GLN A 322 -17.90 18.75 -5.01
C GLN A 322 -18.47 19.37 -6.29
N LYS A 323 -19.18 20.50 -6.15
CA LYS A 323 -19.65 21.28 -7.30
C LYS A 323 -18.55 22.23 -7.76
N THR A 324 -18.56 22.58 -9.04
CA THR A 324 -17.64 23.58 -9.60
C THR A 324 -17.73 24.90 -8.83
N GLY A 325 -16.59 25.40 -8.33
CA GLY A 325 -16.50 26.66 -7.58
C GLY A 325 -17.13 26.63 -6.18
N GLU A 326 -17.45 25.45 -5.66
CA GLU A 326 -17.99 25.30 -4.31
C GLU A 326 -16.92 25.57 -3.27
N SER A 327 -17.24 26.37 -2.25
CA SER A 327 -16.36 26.60 -1.10
C SER A 327 -16.36 25.40 -0.15
N TYR A 328 -15.30 25.28 0.64
CA TYR A 328 -15.17 24.25 1.67
C TYR A 328 -16.38 24.23 2.62
N ASP A 329 -16.80 25.39 3.14
CA ASP A 329 -17.93 25.48 4.07
C ASP A 329 -19.24 25.00 3.42
N ALA A 330 -19.49 25.37 2.16
CA ALA A 330 -20.67 24.95 1.43
C ALA A 330 -20.68 23.43 1.16
N PHE A 331 -19.52 22.86 0.81
CA PHE A 331 -19.38 21.42 0.64
C PHE A 331 -19.59 20.67 1.96
N LYS A 332 -18.95 21.15 3.04
CA LYS A 332 -19.06 20.59 4.38
C LYS A 332 -20.49 20.66 4.91
N ASP A 333 -21.24 21.73 4.63
CA ASP A 333 -22.65 21.83 5.00
C ASP A 333 -23.53 20.84 4.22
N ARG A 334 -23.29 20.62 2.93
CA ARG A 334 -23.99 19.55 2.19
C ARG A 334 -23.73 18.15 2.73
N ILE A 335 -22.49 17.88 3.17
CA ILE A 335 -22.15 16.61 3.83
C ILE A 335 -22.96 16.44 5.13
N LYS A 336 -23.21 17.54 5.86
CA LYS A 336 -24.01 17.56 7.10
C LYS A 336 -25.51 17.41 6.87
N ASP A 337 -26.03 18.02 5.80
CA ASP A 337 -27.48 18.14 5.57
C ASP A 337 -28.21 16.80 5.48
N THR A 338 -27.51 15.73 5.12
CA THR A 338 -28.07 14.38 5.08
C THR A 338 -27.09 13.40 5.71
N GLN A 339 -27.60 12.57 6.63
CA GLN A 339 -26.83 11.52 7.28
C GLN A 339 -26.32 10.51 6.25
N LEU A 340 -25.21 9.83 6.58
CA LEU A 340 -24.60 8.81 5.74
C LEU A 340 -24.12 9.36 4.39
N ASN A 341 -23.50 10.53 4.42
CA ASN A 341 -22.82 11.13 3.26
C ASN A 341 -21.31 11.16 3.47
N TRP A 342 -20.56 11.02 2.40
CA TRP A 342 -19.11 11.25 2.42
C TRP A 342 -18.65 11.92 1.14
N GLY A 343 -17.45 12.49 1.15
CA GLY A 343 -16.86 13.07 -0.04
C GLY A 343 -15.46 13.60 0.20
N ILE A 344 -14.86 14.09 -0.87
CA ILE A 344 -13.54 14.71 -0.89
C ILE A 344 -13.75 16.13 -1.43
N TYR A 345 -13.26 17.11 -0.68
CA TYR A 345 -13.17 18.50 -1.11
C TYR A 345 -11.75 18.76 -1.59
N GLU A 346 -11.60 19.33 -2.78
CA GLU A 346 -10.33 19.84 -3.30
C GLU A 346 -10.38 21.37 -3.26
N ASP A 347 -9.41 21.97 -2.57
CA ASP A 347 -9.25 23.42 -2.54
C ASP A 347 -8.52 23.93 -3.79
N THR A 348 -8.60 25.23 -4.03
CA THR A 348 -7.95 25.91 -5.16
C THR A 348 -6.43 25.76 -5.19
N ASP A 349 -5.80 25.43 -4.07
CA ASP A 349 -4.35 25.21 -3.96
C ASP A 349 -3.92 23.75 -4.16
N GLY A 350 -4.89 22.85 -4.44
CA GLY A 350 -4.71 21.41 -4.61
C GLY A 350 -4.90 20.60 -3.32
N SER A 351 -5.05 21.23 -2.15
CA SER A 351 -5.22 20.52 -0.89
C SER A 351 -6.54 19.75 -0.84
N GLN A 352 -6.48 18.45 -0.52
CA GLN A 352 -7.68 17.65 -0.37
C GLN A 352 -8.09 17.44 1.09
N THR A 353 -9.39 17.43 1.34
CA THR A 353 -10.00 17.12 2.65
C THR A 353 -11.07 16.05 2.48
N PHE A 354 -10.91 14.93 3.18
CA PHE A 354 -11.95 13.92 3.32
C PHE A 354 -12.96 14.34 4.38
N LEU A 355 -14.25 14.16 4.09
CA LEU A 355 -15.33 14.32 5.06
C LEU A 355 -16.29 13.13 5.00
N CYS A 356 -16.74 12.67 6.16
CA CYS A 356 -17.74 11.61 6.30
C CYS A 356 -18.70 11.90 7.44
N ASN A 357 -19.98 11.93 7.15
CA ASN A 357 -21.07 12.10 8.11
C ASN A 357 -21.72 10.74 8.40
N PHE A 358 -21.45 10.18 9.58
CA PHE A 358 -22.11 8.97 10.06
C PHE A 358 -23.52 9.24 10.60
N GLY A 359 -23.97 10.49 10.67
CA GLY A 359 -25.29 10.85 11.17
C GLY A 359 -25.38 10.71 12.68
N ASN A 360 -26.57 10.35 13.17
CA ASN A 360 -26.79 10.19 14.59
C ASN A 360 -26.36 8.78 15.03
N ILE A 361 -25.51 8.70 16.05
CA ILE A 361 -25.00 7.43 16.58
C ILE A 361 -25.25 7.35 18.08
N GLY A 362 -25.56 6.15 18.58
CA GLY A 362 -25.72 5.88 20.00
C GLY A 362 -27.00 6.44 20.65
N ASP A 363 -27.92 7.03 19.88
CA ASP A 363 -29.28 7.34 20.33
C ASP A 363 -30.24 6.19 19.95
N SER A 364 -31.03 5.68 20.89
CA SER A 364 -31.92 4.56 20.63
C SER A 364 -33.14 4.92 19.77
N ASN A 365 -33.52 6.21 19.72
CA ASN A 365 -34.76 6.66 19.09
C ASN A 365 -34.51 7.45 17.79
N ASP A 366 -33.30 7.95 17.59
CA ASP A 366 -32.92 8.79 16.46
C ASP A 366 -31.49 8.47 16.03
N ASN A 367 -31.29 7.29 15.42
CA ASN A 367 -30.00 6.86 14.88
C ASN A 367 -30.00 6.79 13.34
N ASN A 368 -28.81 6.62 12.79
CA ASN A 368 -28.56 6.56 11.34
C ASN A 368 -29.10 5.31 10.62
N GLY A 369 -29.73 4.37 11.34
CA GLY A 369 -30.31 3.15 10.76
C GLY A 369 -29.30 2.09 10.31
N ILE A 370 -28.01 2.24 10.64
CA ILE A 370 -27.02 1.16 10.52
C ILE A 370 -27.17 0.24 11.72
N LEU A 371 -27.97 -0.81 11.58
CA LEU A 371 -28.37 -1.69 12.68
C LEU A 371 -27.59 -3.00 12.68
N TYR A 372 -27.27 -3.54 13.86
CA TYR A 372 -26.58 -4.83 14.02
C TYR A 372 -27.33 -5.97 13.30
N GLU A 373 -28.66 -5.98 13.35
CA GLU A 373 -29.50 -7.05 12.76
C GLU A 373 -29.37 -7.16 11.22
N HIS A 374 -28.92 -6.11 10.55
CA HIS A 374 -28.74 -6.09 9.10
C HIS A 374 -27.51 -6.88 8.63
N TYR A 375 -26.60 -7.24 9.55
CA TYR A 375 -25.27 -7.78 9.23
C TYR A 375 -25.02 -9.12 9.91
N GLY A 376 -24.23 -10.01 9.30
CA GLY A 376 -24.09 -11.40 9.75
C GLY A 376 -23.76 -11.59 11.23
N LEU A 377 -22.60 -11.09 11.68
CA LEU A 377 -22.18 -11.18 13.08
C LEU A 377 -23.11 -10.37 14.01
N GLY A 378 -23.51 -9.16 13.60
CA GLY A 378 -24.41 -8.32 14.37
C GLY A 378 -25.79 -8.94 14.61
N ARG A 379 -26.34 -9.67 13.62
CA ARG A 379 -27.60 -10.39 13.72
C ARG A 379 -27.53 -11.50 14.76
N GLN A 380 -26.40 -12.22 14.82
CA GLN A 380 -26.20 -13.22 15.86
C GLN A 380 -26.17 -12.60 17.25
N TYR A 381 -25.54 -11.43 17.40
CA TYR A 381 -25.54 -10.69 18.66
C TYR A 381 -26.91 -10.13 19.04
N ALA A 382 -27.65 -9.55 18.10
CA ALA A 382 -29.03 -9.11 18.33
C ALA A 382 -29.96 -10.26 18.75
N GLN A 383 -29.73 -11.48 18.28
CA GLN A 383 -30.50 -12.66 18.68
C GLN A 383 -30.09 -13.24 20.04
N SER A 384 -28.78 -13.28 20.33
CA SER A 384 -28.25 -13.91 21.54
C SER A 384 -28.21 -12.99 22.76
N HIS A 385 -28.09 -11.67 22.53
CA HIS A 385 -28.02 -10.62 23.53
C HIS A 385 -28.90 -9.41 23.12
N PRO A 386 -30.21 -9.62 22.90
CA PRO A 386 -31.14 -8.58 22.44
C PRO A 386 -31.23 -7.37 23.38
N GLU A 387 -30.93 -7.56 24.65
CA GLU A 387 -30.88 -6.50 25.66
C GLU A 387 -29.73 -5.49 25.45
N ILE A 388 -28.69 -5.90 24.70
CA ILE A 388 -27.56 -5.03 24.32
C ILE A 388 -27.75 -4.53 22.88
N PHE A 389 -27.96 -5.46 21.94
CA PHE A 389 -27.87 -5.19 20.50
C PHE A 389 -29.21 -5.13 19.77
N GLY A 390 -30.31 -5.43 20.45
CA GLY A 390 -31.66 -5.35 19.88
C GLY A 390 -32.23 -3.93 19.88
N SER A 391 -33.42 -3.77 19.32
CA SER A 391 -34.13 -2.48 19.22
C SER A 391 -34.47 -1.82 20.57
N ASN A 392 -34.52 -2.60 21.65
CA ASN A 392 -34.71 -2.09 23.01
C ASN A 392 -33.38 -1.90 23.77
N GLY A 393 -32.23 -2.19 23.12
CA GLY A 393 -30.90 -2.00 23.68
C GLY A 393 -30.51 -0.53 23.78
N ALA A 394 -29.36 -0.26 24.40
CA ALA A 394 -28.93 1.10 24.74
C ALA A 394 -28.81 2.05 23.53
N THR A 395 -28.63 1.51 22.33
CA THR A 395 -28.47 2.26 21.07
C THR A 395 -29.61 1.97 20.08
N GLY A 396 -30.69 1.30 20.50
CA GLY A 396 -31.78 0.91 19.61
C GLY A 396 -31.34 -0.06 18.51
N GLY A 397 -30.29 -0.85 18.77
CA GLY A 397 -29.67 -1.76 17.82
C GLY A 397 -28.70 -1.12 16.83
N ASN A 398 -28.37 0.16 16.99
CA ASN A 398 -27.43 0.87 16.14
C ASN A 398 -25.97 0.44 16.39
N ILE A 399 -25.23 0.23 15.30
CA ILE A 399 -23.77 0.11 15.32
C ILE A 399 -23.17 1.48 15.64
N VAL A 400 -22.25 1.52 16.60
CA VAL A 400 -21.68 2.76 17.12
C VAL A 400 -20.21 2.99 16.78
N SER A 401 -19.53 1.99 16.21
CA SER A 401 -18.13 2.09 15.78
C SER A 401 -17.96 1.87 14.28
N TYR A 402 -17.04 2.62 13.69
CA TYR A 402 -16.79 2.61 12.25
C TYR A 402 -15.28 2.58 11.97
N TYR A 403 -14.94 2.27 10.73
CA TYR A 403 -13.56 2.27 10.25
C TYR A 403 -13.49 2.94 8.89
N ILE A 404 -12.48 3.78 8.67
CA ILE A 404 -12.20 4.42 7.38
C ILE A 404 -10.78 4.06 6.97
N GLU A 405 -10.62 3.71 5.71
CA GLU A 405 -9.34 3.41 5.08
C GLU A 405 -9.29 4.06 3.71
N PHE A 406 -8.19 4.75 3.41
CA PHE A 406 -7.91 5.24 2.07
C PHE A 406 -6.42 5.54 1.94
N ASP A 407 -5.97 5.53 0.70
CA ASP A 407 -4.62 5.93 0.34
C ASP A 407 -4.60 7.38 -0.15
N ALA A 408 -3.47 8.04 0.07
CA ALA A 408 -3.15 9.32 -0.53
C ALA A 408 -1.74 9.29 -1.13
N TYR A 409 -1.49 10.04 -2.20
CA TYR A 409 -0.16 10.24 -2.80
C TYR A 409 0.27 11.71 -2.67
N PHE A 410 1.58 11.96 -2.63
CA PHE A 410 2.12 13.28 -2.31
C PHE A 410 3.14 13.71 -3.37
N PRO A 411 2.68 14.13 -4.55
CA PRO A 411 3.56 14.38 -5.70
C PRO A 411 4.45 15.61 -5.49
N ASP A 412 3.97 16.60 -4.73
CA ASP A 412 4.64 17.89 -4.51
C ASP A 412 5.73 17.85 -3.42
N VAL A 413 5.95 16.71 -2.76
CA VAL A 413 6.99 16.58 -1.73
C VAL A 413 8.33 16.32 -2.39
N GLU A 414 9.26 17.26 -2.29
CA GLU A 414 10.63 17.07 -2.76
C GLU A 414 11.44 16.22 -1.76
N GLY A 415 12.16 15.21 -2.25
CA GLY A 415 13.04 14.37 -1.43
C GLY A 415 12.27 13.51 -0.42
N ALA A 416 12.84 13.38 0.79
CA ALA A 416 12.26 12.61 1.88
C ALA A 416 11.77 13.53 3.00
N LYS A 417 10.54 13.31 3.46
CA LYS A 417 9.89 14.11 4.49
C LYS A 417 9.03 13.26 5.42
N LYS A 418 9.23 13.44 6.73
CA LYS A 418 8.32 12.91 7.74
C LYS A 418 7.09 13.83 7.85
N VAL A 419 5.91 13.25 7.79
CA VAL A 419 4.63 13.97 7.77
C VAL A 419 3.70 13.48 8.87
N THR A 420 2.97 14.41 9.47
CA THR A 420 1.93 14.14 10.45
C THR A 420 0.58 14.48 9.82
N ASN A 421 -0.32 13.50 9.75
CA ASN A 421 -1.71 13.72 9.32
C ASN A 421 -2.67 13.59 10.51
N VAL A 422 -3.65 14.49 10.61
CA VAL A 422 -4.59 14.60 11.72
C VAL A 422 -6.02 14.41 11.23
N ALA A 423 -6.69 13.38 11.76
CA ALA A 423 -8.14 13.26 11.64
C ALA A 423 -8.81 13.93 12.84
N THR A 424 -9.93 14.59 12.59
CA THR A 424 -10.74 15.27 13.60
C THR A 424 -12.18 14.77 13.53
N VAL A 425 -12.81 14.67 14.69
CA VAL A 425 -14.22 14.29 14.81
C VAL A 425 -15.03 15.43 15.41
N TYR A 426 -16.21 15.65 14.85
CA TYR A 426 -17.13 16.71 15.22
C TYR A 426 -18.51 16.14 15.58
N ARG A 427 -19.18 16.84 16.50
CA ARG A 427 -20.61 16.71 16.80
C ARG A 427 -21.24 18.08 16.65
N ASP A 428 -22.21 18.23 15.74
CA ASP A 428 -22.91 19.51 15.49
C ASP A 428 -21.93 20.70 15.36
N ASN A 429 -20.86 20.53 14.58
CA ASN A 429 -19.74 21.48 14.36
C ASN A 429 -18.80 21.72 15.54
N ALA A 430 -19.07 21.17 16.72
CA ALA A 430 -18.12 21.21 17.82
C ALA A 430 -17.10 20.08 17.68
N LYS A 431 -15.81 20.41 17.65
CA LYS A 431 -14.73 19.43 17.73
C LYS A 431 -14.83 18.67 19.06
N ILE A 432 -14.85 17.34 19.00
CA ILE A 432 -14.94 16.47 20.18
C ILE A 432 -13.75 15.51 20.33
N GLY A 433 -12.86 15.45 19.34
CA GLY A 433 -11.63 14.68 19.39
C GLY A 433 -10.80 14.86 18.13
N ASP A 434 -9.51 14.57 18.24
CA ASP A 434 -8.57 14.46 17.13
C ASP A 434 -7.55 13.35 17.42
N ARG A 435 -6.96 12.82 16.34
CA ARG A 435 -5.83 11.89 16.45
C ARG A 435 -4.93 12.03 15.25
N SER A 436 -3.62 12.00 15.50
CA SER A 436 -2.60 12.06 14.46
C SER A 436 -2.01 10.68 14.16
N GLY A 437 -1.65 10.46 12.90
CA GLY A 437 -0.73 9.42 12.47
C GLY A 437 0.49 10.04 11.80
N GLU A 438 1.65 9.42 11.96
CA GLU A 438 2.88 9.83 11.29
C GLU A 438 3.26 8.80 10.21
N PHE A 439 3.84 9.30 9.13
CA PHE A 439 4.38 8.49 8.05
C PHE A 439 5.51 9.25 7.36
N ASP A 440 6.36 8.50 6.67
CA ASP A 440 7.44 9.06 5.86
C ASP A 440 7.04 9.05 4.38
N ILE A 441 7.34 10.15 3.70
CA ILE A 441 7.25 10.27 2.24
C ILE A 441 8.68 10.31 1.71
N ASN A 442 8.96 9.63 0.60
CA ASN A 442 10.25 9.74 -0.07
C ASN A 442 10.09 9.63 -1.58
N ASN A 443 10.14 10.78 -2.25
CA ASN A 443 10.07 10.86 -3.71
C ASN A 443 11.48 10.79 -4.37
N GLY A 444 12.58 10.74 -3.59
CA GLY A 444 13.95 10.70 -4.12
C GLY A 444 14.43 12.04 -4.74
N TYR A 445 15.36 11.98 -5.71
CA TYR A 445 15.86 13.14 -6.48
C TYR A 445 15.04 13.43 -7.75
N GLY A 446 13.87 12.79 -7.92
CA GLY A 446 12.95 12.97 -9.04
C GLY A 446 11.53 13.16 -8.53
N ILE A 447 10.66 13.73 -9.37
CA ILE A 447 9.23 13.89 -9.07
C ILE A 447 8.65 12.49 -8.77
N GLY A 448 8.00 12.33 -7.62
CA GLY A 448 7.41 11.06 -7.19
C GLY A 448 6.42 10.55 -8.22
N GLU A 449 6.34 9.22 -8.42
CA GLU A 449 5.47 8.65 -9.46
C GLU A 449 4.02 9.11 -9.29
N PHE A 450 3.46 9.46 -10.45
CA PHE A 450 2.36 10.39 -10.65
C PHE A 450 0.97 9.75 -10.52
N LYS A 451 -0.06 10.62 -10.51
CA LYS A 451 -1.50 10.34 -10.69
C LYS A 451 -1.72 9.17 -11.66
N ALA A 452 -2.21 8.03 -11.14
CA ALA A 452 -2.85 7.06 -12.01
C ALA A 452 -4.12 7.73 -12.60
N ASN A 453 -4.15 7.86 -13.92
CA ASN A 453 -5.13 8.58 -14.73
C ASN A 453 -4.83 10.07 -14.94
N GLU A 454 -3.78 10.36 -15.71
CA GLU A 454 -3.85 11.07 -16.99
C GLU A 454 -2.47 10.90 -17.65
N ASP A 455 -2.45 10.68 -18.97
CA ASP A 455 -1.30 10.25 -19.77
C ASP A 455 0.04 10.86 -19.33
N LEU A 456 1.07 10.03 -19.04
CA LEU A 456 2.39 10.53 -18.69
C LEU A 456 3.54 9.83 -19.40
N ALA A 457 4.33 10.68 -20.08
CA ALA A 457 5.55 10.43 -20.82
C ALA A 457 6.76 10.35 -19.88
N VAL A 458 7.64 9.37 -20.12
CA VAL A 458 9.00 9.37 -19.57
C VAL A 458 9.81 10.41 -20.34
N VAL A 459 10.44 11.37 -19.67
CA VAL A 459 11.27 12.42 -20.31
C VAL A 459 12.74 12.01 -20.29
N VAL A 460 13.41 12.12 -21.45
CA VAL A 460 14.86 11.92 -21.61
C VAL A 460 15.61 13.24 -21.37
N GLN A 461 16.69 13.22 -20.59
CA GLN A 461 17.57 14.38 -20.33
C GLN A 461 19.02 14.09 -20.74
N ASP A 462 19.77 15.13 -21.13
CA ASP A 462 21.22 15.09 -21.37
C ASP A 462 22.00 15.06 -20.03
N GLU A 463 22.99 14.16 -19.92
CA GLU A 463 23.79 13.96 -18.72
C GLU A 463 24.80 15.10 -18.45
N ALA A 464 25.14 15.92 -19.46
CA ALA A 464 26.16 16.97 -19.32
C ALA A 464 25.64 18.23 -18.62
N ASP A 465 24.36 18.55 -18.76
CA ASP A 465 23.81 19.83 -18.30
C ASP A 465 22.33 19.77 -17.87
N SER A 466 21.74 18.58 -17.79
CA SER A 466 20.31 18.39 -17.46
C SER A 466 19.37 19.12 -18.42
N THR A 467 19.84 19.48 -19.63
CA THR A 467 18.97 20.07 -20.64
C THR A 467 18.17 19.00 -21.39
N PRO A 468 16.94 19.32 -21.84
CA PRO A 468 16.14 18.40 -22.64
C PRO A 468 16.82 18.14 -24.00
N ILE A 469 16.95 16.86 -24.37
CA ILE A 469 17.46 16.48 -25.70
C ILE A 469 16.43 16.90 -26.75
N GLN A 470 16.81 17.80 -27.66
CA GLN A 470 15.96 18.28 -28.77
C GLN A 470 15.68 17.23 -29.83
#